data_AF-A0A932GPZ1-F1
#
_entry.id   AF-A0A932GPZ1-F1
#
_cell.length_a   1.000
_cell.length_b   1.000
_cell.length_c   1.000
_cell.angle_alpha   90.00
_cell.angle_beta   90.00
_cell.angle_gamma   90.00
#
_symmetry.space_group_name_H-M   'P 1'
#
loop_
_entity.id
_entity.type
_entity.pdbx_description
1 polymer ?
#
loop_
_entity_poly.entity_id
_entity_poly.type
_entity_poly.pdbx_seq_one_letter_code
_entity_poly.pdbx_strand_id
1 'polypeptide(L)'
;MSCLWDVSSAFKPPRTVFLDFPPGCPAGKPNEPELQREILRAALRLASEFREPWKILELPFPWSADDNRDWEETIKNIYRKGVETVAAHTADHKARGESLVGREKEFAIRCNC
;
A
#
# COMPACT_ATOMS: atom_id res chain seq x y z
N MET A 1 -2.44 8.63 -17.02
CA MET A 1 -1.52 7.69 -16.36
C MET A 1 -1.13 8.28 -15.02
N SER A 2 -0.98 7.46 -13.98
CA SER A 2 -0.75 7.91 -12.61
C SER A 2 0.74 7.98 -12.24
N CYS A 3 1.07 8.72 -11.18
CA CYS A 3 2.45 8.84 -10.67
C CYS A 3 3.12 7.47 -10.40
N LEU A 4 2.35 6.47 -9.96
CA LEU A 4 2.85 5.11 -9.73
C LEU A 4 3.32 4.44 -11.03
N TRP A 5 2.65 4.71 -12.16
CA TRP A 5 3.06 4.20 -13.46
C TRP A 5 4.42 4.76 -13.89
N ASP A 6 4.57 6.08 -13.80
CA ASP A 6 5.79 6.77 -14.21
C ASP A 6 7.01 6.30 -13.40
N VAL A 7 6.84 6.21 -12.08
CA VAL A 7 7.87 5.71 -11.17
C VAL A 7 8.19 4.24 -11.48
N SER A 8 7.18 3.38 -11.60
CA SER A 8 7.38 1.96 -11.90
C SER A 8 8.13 1.74 -13.21
N SER A 9 7.78 2.52 -14.24
CA SER A 9 8.44 2.48 -15.54
C SER A 9 9.91 2.90 -15.47
N ALA A 10 10.22 3.92 -14.66
CA ALA A 10 11.60 4.38 -14.46
C ALA A 10 12.48 3.34 -13.77
N PHE A 11 11.92 2.54 -12.85
CA PHE A 11 12.64 1.47 -12.14
C PHE A 11 12.95 0.24 -13.01
N LYS A 12 12.30 0.10 -14.17
CA LYS A 12 12.52 -1.02 -15.11
C LYS A 12 12.42 -2.41 -14.45
N PRO A 13 11.31 -2.73 -13.77
CA PRO A 13 11.18 -3.98 -13.05
C PRO A 13 11.10 -5.18 -14.02
N PRO A 14 11.56 -6.37 -13.60
CA PRO A 14 11.70 -7.52 -14.50
C PRO A 14 10.36 -8.11 -14.98
N ARG A 15 9.36 -8.20 -14.09
CA ARG A 15 8.00 -8.70 -14.38
C ARG A 15 7.02 -7.97 -13.49
N THR A 16 6.27 -7.04 -14.06
CA THR A 16 5.33 -6.20 -13.30
C THR A 16 3.98 -6.16 -13.97
N VAL A 17 2.96 -6.46 -13.19
CA VAL A 17 1.58 -6.14 -13.52
C VAL A 17 1.16 -4.88 -12.78
N PHE A 18 0.32 -4.07 -13.41
CA PHE A 18 -0.11 -2.78 -12.89
C PHE A 18 -1.63 -2.70 -12.75
N LEU A 19 -2.05 -2.07 -11.66
CA LEU A 19 -3.43 -1.70 -11.34
C LEU A 19 -3.42 -0.26 -10.84
N ASP A 20 -4.27 0.61 -11.39
CA ASP A 20 -4.37 2.03 -10.97
C ASP A 20 -5.24 2.17 -9.71
N PHE A 21 -4.81 1.50 -8.64
CA PHE A 21 -5.50 1.43 -7.36
C PHE A 21 -4.89 2.38 -6.33
N PRO A 22 -5.61 2.71 -5.25
CA PRO A 22 -5.05 3.46 -4.14
C PRO A 22 -3.77 2.82 -3.58
N PRO A 23 -2.77 3.62 -3.18
CA PRO A 23 -1.60 3.12 -2.48
C PRO A 23 -1.99 2.28 -1.25
N GLY A 24 -1.33 1.14 -1.08
CA GLY A 24 -1.63 0.19 0.01
C GLY A 24 -2.71 -0.85 -0.32
N CYS A 25 -3.37 -0.75 -1.47
CA CYS A 25 -4.38 -1.72 -1.92
C CYS A 25 -4.01 -2.43 -3.24
N PRO A 26 -2.78 -2.98 -3.42
CA PRO A 26 -2.32 -3.49 -4.72
C PRO A 26 -3.07 -4.74 -5.20
N ALA A 27 -3.72 -5.46 -4.30
CA ALA A 27 -4.49 -6.67 -4.61
C ALA A 27 -6.01 -6.41 -4.68
N GLY A 28 -6.47 -5.16 -4.59
CA GLY A 28 -7.90 -4.82 -4.59
C GLY A 28 -8.41 -4.28 -3.27
N LYS A 29 -9.74 -4.12 -3.18
CA LYS A 29 -10.42 -3.48 -2.05
C LYS A 29 -10.31 -4.30 -0.77
N PRO A 30 -10.22 -3.65 0.41
CA PRO A 30 -10.35 -4.35 1.68
C PRO A 30 -11.66 -5.14 1.77
N ASN A 31 -11.63 -6.30 2.42
CA ASN A 31 -12.80 -7.15 2.67
C ASN A 31 -13.48 -7.74 1.42
N GLU A 32 -12.81 -7.74 0.26
CA GLU A 32 -13.28 -8.42 -0.96
C GLU A 32 -12.31 -9.57 -1.34
N PRO A 33 -12.25 -10.66 -0.55
CA PRO A 33 -11.19 -11.67 -0.71
C PRO A 33 -11.34 -12.48 -2.01
N GLU A 34 -12.53 -12.59 -2.58
CA GLU A 34 -12.76 -13.22 -3.89
C GLU A 34 -12.09 -12.40 -5.01
N LEU A 35 -12.36 -11.09 -5.06
CA LEU A 35 -11.72 -10.17 -6.00
C LEU A 35 -10.19 -10.18 -5.83
N GLN A 36 -9.70 -10.15 -4.59
CA GLN A 36 -8.27 -10.19 -4.32
C GLN A 36 -7.61 -11.47 -4.85
N ARG A 37 -8.27 -12.62 -4.69
CA ARG A 37 -7.79 -13.89 -5.25
C ARG A 37 -7.82 -13.89 -6.77
N GLU A 38 -8.82 -13.29 -7.40
CA GLU A 38 -8.90 -13.17 -8.86
C GLU A 38 -7.77 -12.31 -9.43
N ILE A 39 -7.49 -11.16 -8.80
CA ILE A 39 -6.38 -10.28 -9.16
C ILE A 39 -5.05 -11.04 -9.07
N LEU A 40 -4.80 -11.73 -7.96
CA LEU A 40 -3.58 -12.53 -7.78
C LEU A 40 -3.47 -13.66 -8.81
N ARG A 41 -4.57 -14.36 -9.10
CA ARG A 41 -4.59 -15.40 -10.14
C ARG A 41 -4.29 -14.82 -11.52
N ALA A 42 -4.85 -13.66 -11.87
CA ALA A 42 -4.59 -13.00 -13.13
C ALA A 42 -3.11 -12.61 -13.26
N ALA A 43 -2.53 -12.01 -12.20
CA ALA A 43 -1.11 -11.69 -12.13
C ALA A 43 -0.21 -12.92 -12.34
N LEU A 44 -0.51 -14.03 -11.66
CA LEU A 44 0.26 -15.27 -11.76
C LEU A 44 0.15 -15.94 -13.13
N ARG A 45 -1.00 -15.85 -13.82
CA ARG A 45 -1.16 -16.36 -15.19
C ARG A 45 -0.25 -15.59 -16.16
N LEU A 46 -0.27 -14.26 -16.08
CA LEU A 46 0.57 -13.38 -16.90
C LEU A 46 2.06 -13.54 -16.62
N ALA A 47 2.47 -14.07 -15.46
CA ALA A 47 3.88 -14.26 -15.12
C ALA A 47 4.66 -15.11 -16.14
N SER A 48 3.96 -15.99 -16.87
CA SER A 48 4.50 -16.82 -17.95
C SER A 48 4.55 -16.12 -19.32
N GLU A 49 3.85 -14.98 -19.48
CA GLU A 49 3.71 -14.27 -20.74
C GLU A 49 4.74 -13.15 -20.93
N PHE A 50 5.46 -12.75 -19.86
CA PHE A 50 6.55 -11.78 -19.95
C PHE A 50 7.71 -12.34 -20.79
N ARG A 51 7.87 -11.81 -22.01
CA ARG A 51 8.98 -12.16 -22.93
C ARG A 51 10.01 -11.05 -23.08
N GLU A 52 9.64 -9.82 -22.73
CA GLU A 52 10.46 -8.63 -22.90
C GLU A 52 10.84 -8.06 -21.53
N PRO A 53 12.10 -7.61 -21.33
CA PRO A 53 12.50 -6.97 -20.09
C PRO A 53 11.77 -5.63 -19.91
N TRP A 54 11.51 -5.25 -18.66
CA TRP A 54 10.96 -3.94 -18.28
C TRP A 54 9.53 -3.66 -18.75
N LYS A 55 8.87 -4.68 -19.30
CA LYS A 55 7.47 -4.58 -19.70
C LYS A 55 6.59 -4.53 -18.46
N ILE A 56 5.65 -3.60 -18.46
CA ILE A 56 4.57 -3.52 -17.48
C ILE A 56 3.28 -3.90 -18.20
N LEU A 57 2.52 -4.84 -17.64
CA LEU A 57 1.22 -5.25 -18.17
C LEU A 57 0.11 -4.74 -17.27
N GLU A 58 -0.93 -4.15 -17.82
CA GLU A 58 -2.10 -3.72 -17.05
C GLU A 58 -3.06 -4.88 -16.84
N LEU A 59 -3.62 -4.97 -15.63
CA LEU A 59 -4.71 -5.90 -15.34
C LEU A 59 -6.08 -5.21 -15.54
N PRO A 60 -7.09 -5.90 -16.06
CA PRO A 60 -8.37 -5.30 -16.44
C PRO A 60 -9.36 -5.18 -15.25
N PHE A 61 -8.87 -4.83 -14.05
CA PHE A 61 -9.73 -4.64 -12.87
C PHE A 61 -9.88 -3.15 -12.57
N PRO A 62 -11.09 -2.59 -12.60
CA PRO A 62 -11.31 -1.20 -12.20
C PRO A 62 -11.44 -1.07 -10.69
N TRP A 63 -11.04 0.09 -10.13
CA TRP A 63 -11.25 0.37 -8.71
C TRP A 63 -12.73 0.70 -8.43
N SER A 64 -13.38 1.44 -9.32
CA SER A 64 -14.80 1.77 -9.26
C SER A 64 -15.47 1.40 -10.56
N ALA A 65 -16.73 0.95 -10.51
CA ALA A 65 -17.49 0.59 -11.72
C ALA A 65 -17.61 1.76 -12.70
N ASP A 66 -17.67 2.99 -12.18
CA ASP A 66 -17.81 4.23 -12.97
C ASP A 66 -16.46 4.91 -13.29
N ASP A 67 -15.33 4.22 -13.09
CA ASP A 67 -13.97 4.77 -13.23
C ASP A 67 -13.69 6.02 -12.36
N ASN A 68 -14.49 6.21 -11.32
CA ASN A 68 -14.37 7.35 -10.42
C ASN A 68 -13.09 7.25 -9.55
N ARG A 69 -12.33 8.35 -9.50
CA ARG A 69 -11.07 8.52 -8.74
C ARG A 69 -11.23 9.25 -7.40
N ASP A 70 -12.44 9.32 -6.83
CA ASP A 70 -12.71 9.92 -5.50
C ASP A 70 -11.82 9.37 -4.35
N TRP A 71 -11.27 8.17 -4.54
CA TRP A 71 -10.30 7.59 -3.63
C TRP A 71 -9.05 8.47 -3.48
N GLU A 72 -8.65 9.24 -4.49
CA GLU A 72 -7.49 10.14 -4.40
C GLU A 72 -7.69 11.21 -3.35
N GLU A 73 -8.85 11.86 -3.36
CA GLU A 73 -9.20 12.87 -2.34
C GLU A 73 -9.38 12.22 -0.97
N THR A 74 -9.94 11.02 -0.92
CA THR A 74 -10.03 10.24 0.32
C THR A 74 -8.64 10.00 0.92
N ILE A 75 -7.69 9.53 0.10
CA ILE A 75 -6.30 9.27 0.51
C ILE A 75 -5.58 10.57 0.90
N LYS A 76 -5.70 11.64 0.11
CA LYS A 76 -5.14 12.96 0.46
C LYS A 76 -5.68 13.45 1.81
N ASN A 77 -6.96 13.25 2.08
CA ASN A 77 -7.58 13.63 3.35
C ASN A 77 -7.09 12.78 4.52
N ILE A 78 -6.89 11.46 4.33
CA ILE A 78 -6.30 10.58 5.35
C ILE A 78 -4.88 11.04 5.69
N TYR A 79 -4.03 11.28 4.69
CA TYR A 79 -2.66 11.73 4.94
C TYR A 79 -2.58 13.16 5.50
N ARG A 80 -3.48 14.07 5.08
CA ARG A 80 -3.58 15.44 5.60
C ARG A 80 -4.01 15.46 7.08
N LYS A 81 -5.01 14.66 7.45
CA LYS A 81 -5.44 14.48 8.84
C LYS A 81 -4.46 13.65 9.66
N GLY A 82 -3.61 12.86 9.00
CA GLY A 82 -2.65 11.95 9.62
C GLY A 82 -1.75 12.63 10.64
N VAL A 83 -1.37 13.88 10.46
CA VAL A 83 -0.55 14.62 11.46
C VAL A 83 -1.33 14.86 12.75
N GLU A 84 -2.59 15.28 12.66
CA GLU A 84 -3.47 15.47 13.82
C GLU A 84 -3.77 14.13 14.51
N THR A 85 -4.03 13.08 13.71
CA THR A 85 -4.23 11.72 14.21
C THR A 85 -2.99 11.19 14.92
N VAL A 86 -1.80 11.35 14.34
CA VAL A 86 -0.52 10.95 14.96
C VAL A 86 -0.28 11.74 16.25
N ALA A 87 -0.56 13.04 16.26
CA ALA A 87 -0.46 13.86 17.46
C ALA A 87 -1.42 13.38 18.56
N ALA A 88 -2.67 13.03 18.20
CA ALA A 88 -3.66 12.48 19.12
C ALA A 88 -3.24 11.11 19.69
N HIS A 89 -2.77 10.18 18.83
CA HIS A 89 -2.24 8.88 19.28
C HIS A 89 -1.01 9.06 20.19
N THR A 90 -0.10 9.98 19.85
CA THR A 90 1.06 10.28 20.69
C THR A 90 0.64 10.79 22.06
N ALA A 91 -0.36 11.67 22.12
CA ALA A 91 -0.92 12.18 23.37
C ALA A 91 -1.60 11.07 24.19
N ASP A 92 -2.37 10.18 23.56
CA ASP A 92 -3.02 9.04 24.21
C ASP A 92 -1.99 8.04 24.78
N HIS A 93 -0.96 7.66 24.02
CA HIS A 93 0.12 6.80 24.53
C HIS A 93 0.89 7.44 25.68
N LYS A 94 1.10 8.77 25.63
CA LYS A 94 1.70 9.52 26.74
C LYS A 94 0.81 9.50 27.97
N ALA A 95 -0.51 9.66 27.82
CA ALA A 95 -1.48 9.62 28.90
C ALA A 95 -1.61 8.23 29.55
N ARG A 96 -1.57 7.17 28.74
CA ARG A 96 -1.62 5.76 29.20
C ARG A 96 -0.31 5.25 29.78
N GLY A 97 0.78 6.02 29.67
CA GLY A 97 2.12 5.60 30.10
C GLY A 97 2.73 4.50 29.20
N GLU A 98 2.18 4.31 28.00
CA GLU A 98 2.68 3.37 26.99
C GLU A 98 3.81 3.97 26.14
N SER A 99 4.07 5.27 26.30
CA SER A 99 5.20 5.92 25.64
C SER A 99 6.53 5.40 26.18
N LEU A 100 7.44 5.03 25.27
CA LEU A 100 8.81 4.63 25.59
C LEU A 100 9.74 5.81 25.84
N VAL A 101 9.29 7.05 25.59
CA VAL A 101 10.08 8.26 25.77
C VAL A 101 10.41 8.44 27.25
N GLY A 102 11.70 8.36 27.61
CA GLY A 102 12.21 8.35 28.98
C GLY A 102 12.28 6.97 29.66
N ARG A 103 11.80 5.91 29.00
CA ARG A 103 11.81 4.51 29.46
C ARG A 103 12.54 3.60 28.47
N GLU A 104 13.44 4.16 27.65
CA GLU A 104 14.08 3.46 26.53
C GLU A 104 14.89 2.24 26.98
N LYS A 105 15.39 2.26 28.21
CA LYS A 105 16.18 1.16 28.79
C LYS A 105 15.36 -0.01 29.33
N GLU A 106 14.04 0.14 29.51
CA GLU A 106 13.19 -0.91 30.08
C GLU A 106 12.95 -2.09 29.12
N PHE A 107 13.06 -1.83 27.81
CA PHE A 107 12.97 -2.84 26.76
C PHE A 107 14.31 -3.16 26.10
N ALA A 108 15.43 -2.72 26.70
CA ALA A 108 16.73 -3.20 26.28
C ALA A 108 16.75 -4.71 26.46
N ILE A 109 16.67 -5.44 25.34
CA ILE A 109 16.82 -6.89 25.30
C ILE A 109 18.17 -7.18 25.94
N ARG A 110 18.16 -7.59 27.21
CA ARG A 110 19.34 -8.11 27.86
C ARG A 110 19.62 -9.43 27.17
N CYS A 111 20.64 -9.47 26.33
CA CYS A 111 21.17 -10.74 25.88
C CYS A 111 21.55 -11.51 27.16
N ASN A 112 21.00 -12.69 27.37
CA ASN A 112 21.24 -13.51 28.56
C ASN A 112 22.58 -14.27 28.45
N CYS A 113 23.58 -13.62 27.84
CA CYS A 113 24.93 -14.13 27.66
C CYS A 113 25.84 -13.67 28.80
#